data_AF-A0A7Z9P0N8-F1
#
_entry.id   AF-A0A7Z9P0N8-F1
#
_cell.length_a   1.000
_cell.length_b   1.000
_cell.length_c   1.000
_cell.angle_alpha   90.00
_cell.angle_beta   90.00
_cell.angle_gamma   90.00
#
_symmetry.space_group_name_H-M   'P 1'
#
loop_
_entity.id
_entity.type
_entity.pdbx_description
1 polymer ?
#
loop_
_entity_poly.entity_id
_entity_poly.type
_entity_poly.pdbx_seq_one_letter_code
_entity_poly.pdbx_strand_id
1 'polypeptide(L)'
;DGERLIIGAPFVDDGRGRAYLYDRANVMFFESEVFTDSNGEPGDNFSFSMDVDGDNVAIGSYLDDDVAPDAGSVFMFAPGIDGWDLSQHIVPTNGFSTDEQFGVSIAMHGSVMLVGSRFALIDGLQAGEVNVFDSVNSYWNKRSSIISPEPTIGAEFGWSVAIDGDYGIAGAPWLEPDGEVQFYNGFITSCECLGDVDGDGSVGVTDLLQLIGVWGVCANCDEDLNGNGVVEVSDILELISFWGTCQ
;
A
#
# COMPACT_ATOMS: atom_id res chain seq x y z
N ASP A 1 4.51 -13.13 2.57
CA ASP A 1 5.69 -13.90 2.08
C ASP A 1 5.77 -15.38 2.52
N GLY A 2 5.10 -15.81 3.60
CA GLY A 2 5.22 -17.18 4.14
C GLY A 2 6.31 -17.36 5.20
N GLU A 3 7.04 -16.30 5.51
CA GLU A 3 8.03 -16.21 6.58
C GLU A 3 7.49 -15.48 7.81
N ARG A 4 6.50 -14.60 7.62
CA ARG A 4 5.87 -13.84 8.71
C ARG A 4 4.37 -14.10 8.83
N LEU A 5 3.90 -14.01 10.06
CA LEU A 5 2.48 -14.04 10.43
C LEU A 5 2.21 -12.89 11.39
N ILE A 6 1.15 -12.13 11.15
CA ILE A 6 0.69 -11.09 12.06
C ILE A 6 -0.69 -11.45 12.63
N ILE A 7 -0.87 -11.22 13.93
CA ILE A 7 -2.12 -11.49 14.65
C ILE A 7 -2.53 -10.24 15.42
N GLY A 8 -3.77 -9.79 15.24
CA GLY A 8 -4.32 -8.60 15.90
C GLY A 8 -5.17 -8.95 17.11
N ALA A 9 -5.21 -8.05 18.06
CA ALA A 9 -6.06 -8.08 19.23
C ALA A 9 -6.66 -6.69 19.46
N PRO A 10 -7.53 -6.19 18.56
CA PRO A 10 -7.92 -4.77 18.54
C PRO A 10 -8.69 -4.30 19.77
N PHE A 11 -9.41 -5.20 20.44
CA PHE A 11 -10.27 -4.83 21.57
C PHE A 11 -9.61 -4.99 22.95
N VAL A 12 -8.30 -5.27 23.01
CA VAL A 12 -7.58 -5.27 24.28
C VAL A 12 -7.36 -3.84 24.77
N ASP A 13 -7.13 -3.70 26.08
CA ASP A 13 -6.83 -2.39 26.71
C ASP A 13 -7.86 -1.29 26.39
N ASP A 14 -9.14 -1.67 26.39
CA ASP A 14 -10.31 -0.82 26.10
C ASP A 14 -10.36 -0.32 24.65
N GLY A 15 -9.90 -1.15 23.70
CA GLY A 15 -9.89 -0.80 22.27
C GLY A 15 -8.62 -0.12 21.80
N ARG A 16 -7.58 0.01 22.65
CA ARG A 16 -6.27 0.51 22.21
C ARG A 16 -5.54 -0.47 21.30
N GLY A 17 -5.87 -1.76 21.39
CA GLY A 17 -5.38 -2.77 20.47
C GLY A 17 -3.90 -3.11 20.60
N ARG A 18 -3.51 -4.27 20.06
CA ARG A 18 -2.11 -4.72 19.91
C ARG A 18 -2.01 -5.65 18.72
N ALA A 19 -0.90 -5.60 17.99
CA ALA A 19 -0.58 -6.61 16.97
C ALA A 19 0.68 -7.39 17.36
N TYR A 20 0.69 -8.68 17.07
CA TYR A 20 1.76 -9.59 17.41
C TYR A 20 2.37 -10.11 16.11
N LEU A 21 3.66 -9.87 15.91
CA LEU A 21 4.41 -10.42 14.79
C LEU A 21 5.04 -11.74 15.19
N TYR A 22 4.94 -12.71 14.31
CA TYR A 22 5.59 -13.99 14.45
C TYR A 22 6.47 -14.28 13.24
N ASP A 23 7.74 -14.58 13.50
CA ASP A 23 8.67 -15.06 12.48
C ASP A 23 8.69 -16.58 12.45
N ARG A 24 8.80 -17.14 11.25
CA ARG A 24 8.91 -18.56 11.03
C ARG A 24 10.31 -19.04 11.38
N ALA A 25 10.39 -20.07 12.22
CA ALA A 25 11.60 -20.85 12.44
C ALA A 25 11.30 -22.33 12.16
N ASN A 26 11.70 -22.78 10.96
CA ASN A 26 11.40 -24.11 10.42
C ASN A 26 9.89 -24.35 10.19
N VAL A 27 9.27 -25.15 11.05
CA VAL A 27 7.85 -25.56 10.97
C VAL A 27 6.98 -24.88 12.02
N MET A 28 7.56 -23.99 12.83
CA MET A 28 6.87 -23.26 13.88
C MET A 28 7.05 -21.75 13.69
N PHE A 29 6.13 -20.99 14.27
CA PHE A 29 6.16 -19.54 14.36
C PHE A 29 6.43 -19.13 15.81
N PHE A 30 7.26 -18.10 16.00
CA PHE A 30 7.60 -17.57 17.32
C PHE A 30 7.35 -16.07 17.32
N GLU A 31 6.74 -15.58 18.40
CA GLU A 31 6.52 -14.14 18.58
C GLU A 31 7.88 -13.43 18.58
N SER A 32 8.04 -12.47 17.68
CA SER A 32 9.26 -11.69 17.52
C SER A 32 9.10 -10.23 17.86
N GLU A 33 7.88 -9.68 17.73
CA GLU A 33 7.58 -8.28 18.04
C GLU A 33 6.13 -8.09 18.49
N VAL A 34 5.89 -7.04 19.27
CA VAL A 34 4.54 -6.59 19.62
C VAL A 34 4.38 -5.11 19.27
N PHE A 35 3.51 -4.82 18.32
CA PHE A 35 3.19 -3.47 17.90
C PHE A 35 2.03 -2.91 18.72
N THR A 36 2.21 -1.65 19.13
CA THR A 36 1.21 -0.84 19.81
C THR A 36 1.28 0.58 19.28
N ASP A 37 0.16 1.27 19.25
CA ASP A 37 0.19 2.72 19.15
C ASP A 37 0.50 3.34 20.53
N SER A 38 1.58 4.11 20.61
CA SER A 38 1.98 4.80 21.84
C SER A 38 1.02 5.92 22.25
N ASN A 39 0.27 6.47 21.29
CA ASN A 39 -0.72 7.53 21.52
C ASN A 39 -2.16 7.00 21.48
N GLY A 40 -2.36 5.69 21.27
CA GLY A 40 -3.67 5.10 21.10
C GLY A 40 -4.60 5.36 22.29
N GLU A 41 -5.79 5.84 21.97
CA GLU A 41 -6.87 6.14 22.89
C GLU A 41 -7.87 4.94 22.97
N PRO A 42 -8.75 4.90 24.00
CA PRO A 42 -9.74 3.84 24.09
C PRO A 42 -10.74 3.92 22.94
N GLY A 43 -10.76 2.87 22.12
CA GLY A 43 -11.76 2.69 21.07
C GLY A 43 -11.20 2.73 19.65
N ASP A 44 -9.95 3.19 19.47
CA ASP A 44 -9.33 3.39 18.15
C ASP A 44 -9.22 2.08 17.34
N ASN A 45 -9.18 0.96 18.06
CA ASN A 45 -9.12 -0.41 17.57
C ASN A 45 -7.90 -0.67 16.67
N PHE A 46 -6.72 -0.21 17.08
CA PHE A 46 -5.45 -0.58 16.46
C PHE A 46 -5.38 -2.09 16.23
N SER A 47 -4.88 -2.55 15.09
CA SER A 47 -4.86 -3.98 14.66
C SER A 47 -6.20 -4.54 14.20
N PHE A 48 -7.20 -3.70 13.91
CA PHE A 48 -8.45 -4.16 13.32
C PHE A 48 -8.27 -4.72 11.90
N SER A 49 -7.43 -4.06 11.10
CA SER A 49 -6.97 -4.54 9.81
C SER A 49 -5.45 -4.56 9.80
N MET A 50 -4.85 -5.54 9.14
CA MET A 50 -3.40 -5.64 9.05
C MET A 50 -3.01 -6.42 7.80
N ASP A 51 -1.82 -6.15 7.30
CA ASP A 51 -1.16 -7.02 6.34
C ASP A 51 0.36 -6.99 6.54
N VAL A 52 1.04 -8.03 6.06
CA VAL A 52 2.50 -8.15 6.11
C VAL A 52 3.03 -8.67 4.78
N ASP A 53 3.92 -7.89 4.17
CA ASP A 53 4.64 -8.31 2.98
C ASP A 53 6.12 -7.95 3.05
N GLY A 54 6.95 -9.00 2.99
CA GLY A 54 8.36 -8.92 3.32
C GLY A 54 8.56 -8.19 4.65
N ASP A 55 9.42 -7.18 4.64
CA ASP A 55 9.79 -6.33 5.77
C ASP A 55 8.80 -5.17 6.06
N ASN A 56 7.65 -5.12 5.38
CA ASN A 56 6.63 -4.11 5.65
C ASN A 56 5.46 -4.70 6.41
N VAL A 57 5.09 -4.05 7.52
CA VAL A 57 3.89 -4.37 8.29
C VAL A 57 2.99 -3.14 8.29
N ALA A 58 1.75 -3.30 7.82
CA ALA A 58 0.74 -2.26 7.85
C ALA A 58 -0.35 -2.64 8.86
N ILE A 59 -0.72 -1.70 9.72
CA ILE A 59 -1.72 -1.92 10.77
C ILE A 59 -2.72 -0.76 10.76
N GLY A 60 -4.00 -1.06 10.59
CA GLY A 60 -5.10 -0.11 10.63
C GLY A 60 -5.66 0.09 12.04
N SER A 61 -5.95 1.34 12.36
CA SER A 61 -6.68 1.80 13.53
C SER A 61 -7.85 2.65 13.02
N TYR A 62 -8.94 2.00 12.62
CA TYR A 62 -9.97 2.65 11.80
C TYR A 62 -10.87 3.63 12.57
N LEU A 63 -10.82 3.62 13.92
CA LEU A 63 -11.53 4.60 14.76
C LEU A 63 -10.58 5.62 15.39
N ASP A 64 -9.32 5.65 14.96
CA ASP A 64 -8.33 6.62 15.41
C ASP A 64 -8.80 8.06 15.16
N ASP A 65 -8.68 8.89 16.19
CA ASP A 65 -9.24 10.24 16.25
C ASP A 65 -8.17 11.36 16.32
N ASP A 66 -6.91 11.04 16.01
CA ASP A 66 -5.77 11.97 16.01
C ASP A 66 -5.99 13.19 15.10
N VAL A 67 -6.64 13.00 13.95
CA VAL A 67 -6.88 14.08 12.97
C VAL A 67 -8.31 14.59 12.96
N ALA A 68 -9.30 13.72 13.21
CA ALA A 68 -10.70 14.03 13.40
C ALA A 68 -11.41 12.79 14.00
N PRO A 69 -12.55 12.96 14.70
CA PRO A 69 -13.31 11.83 15.26
C PRO A 69 -13.52 10.70 14.26
N ASP A 70 -13.08 9.49 14.61
CA ASP A 70 -13.17 8.25 13.83
C ASP A 70 -12.68 8.41 12.37
N ALA A 71 -11.71 9.30 12.11
CA ALA A 71 -11.15 9.48 10.78
C ALA A 71 -10.31 8.27 10.35
N GLY A 72 -9.69 7.61 11.33
CA GLY A 72 -8.88 6.42 11.14
C GLY A 72 -7.45 6.71 10.70
N SER A 73 -6.58 5.73 10.94
CA SER A 73 -5.14 5.78 10.68
C SER A 73 -4.59 4.44 10.21
N VAL A 74 -3.46 4.47 9.51
CA VAL A 74 -2.63 3.30 9.20
C VAL A 74 -1.20 3.54 9.69
N PHE A 75 -0.67 2.56 10.42
CA PHE A 75 0.67 2.57 10.98
C PHE A 75 1.54 1.59 10.20
N MET A 76 2.64 2.09 9.63
CA MET A 76 3.62 1.30 8.91
C MET A 76 4.81 1.03 9.81
N PHE A 77 5.17 -0.25 9.93
CA PHE A 77 6.36 -0.69 10.64
C PHE A 77 7.33 -1.36 9.69
N ALA A 78 8.62 -1.13 9.91
CA ALA A 78 9.72 -1.76 9.17
C ALA A 78 10.92 -2.05 10.10
N PRO A 79 11.83 -2.96 9.73
CA PRO A 79 13.04 -3.24 10.50
C PRO A 79 13.89 -1.98 10.72
N GLY A 80 14.19 -1.72 11.99
CA GLY A 80 15.10 -0.69 12.47
C GLY A 80 16.47 -1.25 12.84
N ILE A 81 17.27 -0.43 13.53
CA ILE A 81 18.59 -0.85 14.05
C ILE A 81 18.45 -1.91 15.15
N ASP A 82 17.46 -1.73 16.03
CA ASP A 82 17.27 -2.55 17.24
C ASP A 82 15.82 -3.09 17.32
N GLY A 83 15.32 -3.68 16.23
CA GLY A 83 13.98 -4.29 16.18
C GLY A 83 13.16 -3.71 15.04
N TRP A 84 11.91 -3.32 15.35
CA TRP A 84 11.01 -2.67 14.40
C TRP A 84 10.76 -1.23 14.79
N ASP A 85 10.79 -0.34 13.80
CA ASP A 85 10.47 1.07 13.96
C ASP A 85 9.12 1.37 13.30
N LEU A 86 8.36 2.31 13.88
CA LEU A 86 7.26 2.96 13.18
C LEU A 86 7.85 3.83 12.06
N SER A 87 7.82 3.33 10.83
CA SER A 87 8.39 3.99 9.66
C SER A 87 7.50 5.11 9.14
N GLN A 88 6.18 4.97 9.27
CA GLN A 88 5.22 5.98 8.84
C GLN A 88 3.90 5.86 9.60
N HIS A 89 3.30 7.01 9.93
CA HIS A 89 1.91 7.14 10.36
C HIS A 89 1.13 7.83 9.24
N ILE A 90 0.18 7.10 8.65
CA ILE A 90 -0.59 7.50 7.48
C ILE A 90 -2.00 7.85 7.95
N VAL A 91 -2.43 9.05 7.60
CA VAL A 91 -3.76 9.58 7.89
C VAL A 91 -4.46 9.93 6.56
N PRO A 92 -5.80 10.01 6.52
CA PRO A 92 -6.52 10.49 5.34
C PRO A 92 -6.00 11.84 4.85
N THR A 93 -5.82 11.98 3.54
CA THR A 93 -5.33 13.22 2.91
C THR A 93 -6.45 13.92 2.15
N ASN A 94 -6.41 15.27 2.09
CA ASN A 94 -7.34 16.14 1.36
C ASN A 94 -8.78 16.27 1.92
N GLY A 95 -8.90 16.69 3.18
CA GLY A 95 -10.19 17.11 3.75
C GLY A 95 -10.92 15.99 4.48
N PHE A 96 -10.20 15.35 5.42
CA PHE A 96 -10.70 14.36 6.36
C PHE A 96 -12.10 14.73 6.88
N SER A 97 -13.03 13.79 6.74
CA SER A 97 -14.34 13.87 7.37
C SER A 97 -14.33 13.13 8.69
N THR A 98 -15.18 13.57 9.62
CA THR A 98 -15.55 12.73 10.76
C THR A 98 -16.10 11.40 10.25
N ASP A 99 -15.78 10.31 10.93
CA ASP A 99 -16.25 8.96 10.63
C ASP A 99 -15.79 8.39 9.28
N GLU A 100 -14.75 8.92 8.63
CA GLU A 100 -14.25 8.38 7.35
C GLU A 100 -13.77 6.92 7.45
N GLN A 101 -13.20 6.57 8.61
CA GLN A 101 -12.75 5.23 8.97
C GLN A 101 -11.73 4.65 7.99
N PHE A 102 -10.72 5.46 7.66
CA PHE A 102 -9.54 5.04 6.91
C PHE A 102 -8.76 3.97 7.67
N GLY A 103 -8.22 2.99 6.94
CA GLY A 103 -7.54 1.85 7.55
C GLY A 103 -8.50 0.76 8.02
N VAL A 104 -9.78 0.80 7.64
CA VAL A 104 -10.73 -0.29 7.94
C VAL A 104 -10.35 -1.61 7.26
N SER A 105 -9.73 -1.53 6.10
CA SER A 105 -9.20 -2.67 5.36
C SER A 105 -7.87 -2.30 4.72
N ILE A 106 -6.92 -3.25 4.74
CA ILE A 106 -5.58 -3.08 4.19
C ILE A 106 -5.23 -4.34 3.41
N ALA A 107 -4.59 -4.18 2.27
CA ALA A 107 -3.92 -5.26 1.56
C ALA A 107 -2.66 -4.73 0.87
N MET A 108 -1.56 -5.47 0.95
CA MET A 108 -0.25 -5.12 0.40
C MET A 108 0.27 -6.22 -0.52
N HIS A 109 0.93 -5.81 -1.60
CA HIS A 109 1.69 -6.70 -2.45
C HIS A 109 2.84 -5.93 -3.10
N GLY A 110 4.07 -6.32 -2.80
CA GLY A 110 5.29 -5.66 -3.28
C GLY A 110 5.32 -4.19 -2.87
N SER A 111 5.36 -3.32 -3.87
CA SER A 111 5.41 -1.87 -3.70
C SER A 111 4.04 -1.19 -3.66
N VAL A 112 2.93 -1.94 -3.68
CA VAL A 112 1.55 -1.39 -3.70
C VAL A 112 0.79 -1.77 -2.44
N MET A 113 0.05 -0.81 -1.89
CA MET A 113 -0.85 -0.98 -0.76
C MET A 113 -2.22 -0.37 -1.07
N LEU A 114 -3.28 -1.13 -0.78
CA LEU A 114 -4.66 -0.68 -0.82
C LEU A 114 -5.16 -0.43 0.59
N VAL A 115 -5.79 0.72 0.83
CA VAL A 115 -6.37 1.08 2.13
C VAL A 115 -7.80 1.57 1.96
N GLY A 116 -8.76 0.89 2.58
CA GLY A 116 -10.16 1.29 2.58
C GLY A 116 -10.45 2.48 3.50
N SER A 117 -11.29 3.39 3.03
CA SER A 117 -12.03 4.41 3.80
C SER A 117 -13.52 4.19 3.56
N ARG A 118 -14.18 3.32 4.32
CA ARG A 118 -15.56 2.88 4.00
C ARG A 118 -16.60 4.01 4.01
N PHE A 119 -16.27 5.14 4.61
CA PHE A 119 -17.15 6.29 4.74
C PHE A 119 -16.52 7.60 4.24
N ALA A 120 -15.53 7.50 3.34
CA ALA A 120 -15.04 8.69 2.64
C ALA A 120 -16.16 9.41 1.87
N LEU A 121 -16.06 10.75 1.86
CA LEU A 121 -16.99 11.61 1.15
C LEU A 121 -16.61 11.75 -0.32
N ILE A 122 -17.44 11.20 -1.20
CA ILE A 122 -17.32 11.30 -2.65
C ILE A 122 -18.36 12.30 -3.15
N ASP A 123 -17.90 13.49 -3.57
CA ASP A 123 -18.77 14.62 -3.93
C ASP A 123 -19.84 14.95 -2.86
N GLY A 124 -19.47 14.78 -1.59
CA GLY A 124 -20.34 15.02 -0.43
C GLY A 124 -21.24 13.84 -0.03
N LEU A 125 -21.09 12.67 -0.65
CA LEU A 125 -21.79 11.43 -0.32
C LEU A 125 -20.88 10.48 0.45
N GLN A 126 -21.33 9.97 1.58
CA GLN A 126 -20.60 8.97 2.38
C GLN A 126 -20.69 7.58 1.71
N ALA A 127 -19.99 7.43 0.59
CA ALA A 127 -20.02 6.24 -0.26
C ALA A 127 -18.81 5.33 -0.06
N GLY A 128 -17.70 5.89 0.42
CA GLY A 128 -16.44 5.19 0.64
C GLY A 128 -15.50 5.19 -0.57
N GLU A 129 -14.21 5.00 -0.31
CA GLU A 129 -13.16 4.86 -1.31
C GLU A 129 -12.10 3.82 -0.90
N VAL A 130 -11.27 3.43 -1.86
CA VAL A 130 -10.02 2.70 -1.62
C VAL A 130 -8.87 3.59 -2.06
N ASN A 131 -7.98 3.91 -1.12
CA ASN A 131 -6.77 4.66 -1.35
C ASN A 131 -5.67 3.71 -1.86
N VAL A 132 -4.97 4.11 -2.92
CA VAL A 132 -3.86 3.35 -3.50
C VAL A 132 -2.56 4.06 -3.14
N PHE A 133 -1.63 3.32 -2.54
CA PHE A 133 -0.32 3.81 -2.13
C PHE A 133 0.81 3.06 -2.82
N ASP A 134 1.88 3.79 -3.10
CA ASP A 134 3.14 3.24 -3.60
C ASP A 134 4.27 3.42 -2.60
N SER A 135 5.11 2.41 -2.49
CA SER A 135 6.37 2.51 -1.78
C SER A 135 7.46 3.10 -2.68
N VAL A 136 7.92 4.31 -2.36
CA VAL A 136 9.03 5.00 -3.04
C VAL A 136 10.06 5.40 -1.98
N ASN A 137 11.29 4.93 -2.12
CA ASN A 137 12.37 5.14 -1.14
C ASN A 137 11.98 4.74 0.30
N SER A 138 11.27 3.62 0.45
CA SER A 138 10.75 3.11 1.72
C SER A 138 9.67 3.98 2.39
N TYR A 139 9.04 4.88 1.63
CA TYR A 139 7.88 5.67 2.07
C TYR A 139 6.65 5.36 1.25
N TRP A 140 5.50 5.23 1.91
CA TRP A 140 4.22 4.95 1.27
C TRP A 140 3.53 6.27 0.91
N ASN A 141 3.43 6.55 -0.38
CA ASN A 141 2.86 7.78 -0.91
C ASN A 141 1.52 7.47 -1.60
N LYS A 142 0.47 8.24 -1.29
CA LYS A 142 -0.83 8.07 -1.96
C LYS A 142 -0.66 8.41 -3.45
N ARG A 143 -0.90 7.41 -4.31
CA ARG A 143 -0.92 7.53 -5.77
C ARG A 143 -2.28 8.05 -6.25
N SER A 144 -3.36 7.41 -5.80
CA SER A 144 -4.71 7.67 -6.27
C SER A 144 -5.78 7.20 -5.28
N SER A 145 -7.04 7.47 -5.58
CA SER A 145 -8.19 6.84 -4.94
C SER A 145 -9.04 6.15 -5.99
N ILE A 146 -9.64 5.03 -5.59
CA ILE A 146 -10.61 4.25 -6.34
C ILE A 146 -11.97 4.48 -5.68
N ILE A 147 -12.96 4.83 -6.50
CA ILE A 147 -14.34 5.04 -6.07
C ILE A 147 -15.25 4.08 -6.85
N SER A 148 -16.40 3.74 -6.27
CA SER A 148 -17.43 3.03 -7.02
C SER A 148 -17.92 3.89 -8.20
N PRO A 149 -18.22 3.32 -9.39
CA PRO A 149 -18.83 4.07 -10.48
C PRO A 149 -20.27 4.49 -10.16
N GLU A 150 -20.88 3.89 -9.14
CA GLU A 150 -22.19 4.27 -8.60
C GLU A 150 -22.10 4.61 -7.10
N PRO A 151 -21.41 5.71 -6.71
CA PRO A 151 -21.26 6.09 -5.31
C PRO A 151 -22.61 6.21 -4.62
N THR A 152 -22.86 5.33 -3.65
CA THR A 152 -24.14 5.23 -2.95
C THR A 152 -23.90 5.38 -1.45
N ILE A 153 -24.66 6.25 -0.80
CA ILE A 153 -24.55 6.49 0.64
C ILE A 153 -24.72 5.18 1.41
N GLY A 154 -23.75 4.87 2.27
CA GLY A 154 -23.79 3.69 3.13
C GLY A 154 -23.53 2.37 2.40
N ALA A 155 -23.16 2.38 1.12
CA ALA A 155 -22.73 1.17 0.41
C ALA A 155 -21.40 0.61 0.95
N GLU A 156 -20.63 1.46 1.65
CA GLU A 156 -19.36 1.12 2.30
C GLU A 156 -18.32 0.57 1.33
N PHE A 157 -18.15 1.23 0.18
CA PHE A 157 -17.09 0.86 -0.75
C PHE A 157 -15.72 1.00 -0.08
N GLY A 158 -14.90 -0.05 -0.17
CA GLY A 158 -13.64 -0.16 0.57
C GLY A 158 -13.77 -0.85 1.93
N TRP A 159 -14.94 -1.41 2.27
CA TRP A 159 -15.12 -2.26 3.46
C TRP A 159 -14.10 -3.40 3.51
N SER A 160 -13.82 -4.01 2.36
CA SER A 160 -12.83 -5.08 2.21
C SER A 160 -12.03 -4.87 0.94
N VAL A 161 -10.72 -5.08 1.01
CA VAL A 161 -9.81 -5.05 -0.13
C VAL A 161 -8.95 -6.31 -0.15
N ALA A 162 -8.46 -6.68 -1.33
CA ALA A 162 -7.36 -7.63 -1.47
C ALA A 162 -6.55 -7.26 -2.72
N ILE A 163 -5.26 -7.59 -2.71
CA ILE A 163 -4.35 -7.42 -3.83
C ILE A 163 -3.45 -8.65 -3.96
N ASP A 164 -3.19 -9.08 -5.19
CA ASP A 164 -2.21 -10.12 -5.52
C ASP A 164 -1.64 -9.83 -6.90
N GLY A 165 -0.34 -9.51 -6.95
CA GLY A 165 0.29 -8.98 -8.15
C GLY A 165 -0.44 -7.72 -8.64
N ASP A 166 -0.69 -7.68 -9.94
CA ASP A 166 -1.36 -6.56 -10.59
C ASP A 166 -2.87 -6.51 -10.34
N TYR A 167 -3.46 -7.51 -9.69
CA TYR A 167 -4.90 -7.61 -9.50
C TYR A 167 -5.29 -7.18 -8.11
N GLY A 168 -6.32 -6.34 -8.02
CA GLY A 168 -6.92 -6.02 -6.73
C GLY A 168 -8.43 -5.95 -6.81
N ILE A 169 -9.05 -6.10 -5.65
CA ILE A 169 -10.51 -6.11 -5.50
C ILE A 169 -10.92 -5.19 -4.36
N ALA A 170 -12.11 -4.62 -4.49
CA ALA A 170 -12.74 -3.81 -3.46
C ALA A 170 -14.22 -4.19 -3.31
N GLY A 171 -14.69 -4.29 -2.08
CA GLY A 171 -16.07 -4.63 -1.74
C GLY A 171 -16.89 -3.43 -1.26
N ALA A 172 -18.17 -3.43 -1.61
CA ALA A 172 -19.23 -2.57 -1.08
C ALA A 172 -20.41 -3.47 -0.66
N PRO A 173 -20.36 -4.06 0.55
CA PRO A 173 -21.29 -5.12 0.95
C PRO A 173 -22.75 -4.65 1.07
N TRP A 174 -22.98 -3.35 1.22
CA TRP A 174 -24.31 -2.78 1.44
C TRP A 174 -24.86 -2.06 0.20
N LEU A 175 -24.21 -2.21 -0.96
CA LEU A 175 -24.79 -1.72 -2.20
C LEU A 175 -26.03 -2.56 -2.55
N GLU A 176 -27.21 -1.96 -2.55
CA GLU A 176 -28.46 -2.69 -2.85
C GLU A 176 -28.53 -3.13 -4.33
N PRO A 177 -29.08 -4.33 -4.62
CA PRO A 177 -29.79 -5.22 -3.70
C PRO A 177 -28.93 -6.28 -2.97
N ASP A 178 -27.72 -6.58 -3.45
CA ASP A 178 -26.98 -7.80 -3.04
C ASP A 178 -25.49 -7.55 -2.70
N GLY A 179 -25.06 -6.30 -2.61
CA GLY A 179 -23.66 -5.88 -2.50
C GLY A 179 -22.94 -5.79 -3.84
N GLU A 180 -21.73 -5.25 -3.83
CA GLU A 180 -20.84 -5.16 -4.99
C GLU A 180 -19.42 -5.61 -4.63
N VAL A 181 -18.74 -6.23 -5.60
CA VAL A 181 -17.29 -6.41 -5.61
C VAL A 181 -16.77 -5.92 -6.96
N GLN A 182 -15.79 -5.02 -6.93
CA GLN A 182 -15.11 -4.52 -8.11
C GLN A 182 -13.73 -5.11 -8.24
N PHE A 183 -13.34 -5.36 -9.49
CA PHE A 183 -12.04 -5.91 -9.86
C PHE A 183 -11.28 -4.86 -10.63
N TYR A 184 -10.01 -4.68 -10.28
CA TYR A 184 -9.10 -3.74 -10.91
C TYR A 184 -7.82 -4.46 -11.30
N ASN A 185 -7.15 -3.91 -12.31
CA ASN A 185 -5.82 -4.27 -12.74
C ASN A 185 -5.04 -2.99 -13.08
N GLY A 186 -3.74 -3.12 -13.35
CA GLY A 186 -2.85 -1.99 -13.54
C GLY A 186 -2.45 -1.30 -12.22
N PHE A 187 -2.55 -2.00 -11.09
CA PHE A 187 -1.97 -1.54 -9.82
C PHE A 187 -0.45 -1.60 -9.87
N ILE A 188 0.04 -2.71 -10.40
CA ILE A 188 1.41 -2.85 -10.82
C ILE A 188 1.33 -2.52 -12.30
N THR A 189 1.59 -1.26 -12.65
CA THR A 189 1.96 -0.95 -14.04
C THR A 189 3.09 -1.91 -14.39
N SER A 190 2.76 -2.99 -15.09
CA SER A 190 3.74 -3.98 -15.48
C SER A 190 4.75 -3.22 -16.34
N CYS A 191 6.00 -3.25 -15.85
CA CYS A 191 7.19 -2.48 -16.27
C CYS A 191 7.37 -1.12 -15.58
N GLU A 192 7.89 -1.12 -14.35
CA GLU A 192 8.94 -0.16 -13.95
C GLU A 192 9.94 -0.84 -13.01
N CYS A 193 10.64 -1.86 -13.51
CA CYS A 193 12.08 -1.70 -13.37
C CYS A 193 12.43 -0.74 -14.50
N LEU A 194 12.66 0.53 -14.17
CA LEU A 194 12.97 1.57 -15.17
C LEU A 194 14.11 1.10 -16.11
N GLY A 195 15.00 0.23 -15.61
CA GLY A 195 16.05 -0.38 -16.42
C GLY A 195 15.68 -1.58 -17.30
N ASP A 196 14.46 -2.13 -17.28
CA ASP A 196 14.02 -3.24 -18.15
C ASP A 196 13.36 -2.65 -19.39
N VAL A 197 14.21 -2.25 -20.31
CA VAL A 197 13.82 -1.54 -21.52
C VAL A 197 13.21 -2.52 -22.52
N ASP A 198 13.53 -3.81 -22.42
CA ASP A 198 13.05 -4.83 -23.36
C ASP A 198 11.82 -5.61 -22.88
N GLY A 199 11.42 -5.41 -21.62
CA GLY A 199 10.21 -5.93 -21.00
C GLY A 199 10.30 -7.42 -20.68
N ASP A 200 11.50 -7.98 -20.52
CA ASP A 200 11.70 -9.40 -20.22
C ASP A 200 11.56 -9.75 -18.72
N GLY A 201 11.35 -8.74 -17.88
CA GLY A 201 11.22 -8.86 -16.43
C GLY A 201 12.56 -8.89 -15.70
N SER A 202 13.67 -8.51 -16.33
CA SER A 202 14.98 -8.38 -15.71
C SER A 202 15.80 -7.23 -16.30
N VAL A 203 16.42 -6.42 -15.45
CA VAL A 203 17.42 -5.45 -15.89
C VAL A 203 18.77 -6.13 -16.05
N GLY A 204 19.24 -6.21 -17.28
CA GLY A 204 20.46 -6.93 -17.63
C GLY A 204 21.23 -6.35 -18.80
N VAL A 205 22.05 -7.20 -19.41
CA VAL A 205 22.95 -6.81 -20.49
C VAL A 205 22.17 -6.42 -21.74
N THR A 206 21.00 -7.04 -21.97
CA THR A 206 20.18 -6.74 -23.14
C THR A 206 19.63 -5.33 -23.08
N ASP A 207 19.15 -4.90 -21.92
CA ASP A 207 18.67 -3.54 -21.66
C ASP A 207 19.76 -2.49 -21.81
N LEU A 208 20.94 -2.76 -21.23
CA LEU A 208 22.09 -1.86 -21.38
C LEU A 208 22.50 -1.69 -22.84
N LEU A 209 22.42 -2.76 -23.63
CA LEU A 209 22.73 -2.71 -25.07
C LEU A 209 21.67 -1.96 -25.87
N GLN A 210 20.40 -2.05 -25.49
CA GLN A 210 19.32 -1.26 -26.08
C GLN A 210 19.50 0.23 -25.75
N LEU A 211 19.72 0.56 -24.48
CA LEU A 211 19.97 1.94 -24.02
C LEU A 211 21.13 2.60 -24.77
N ILE A 212 22.30 1.96 -24.82
CA ILE A 212 23.46 2.51 -25.54
C ILE A 212 23.23 2.56 -27.07
N GLY A 213 22.30 1.75 -27.59
CA GLY A 213 21.92 1.72 -29.00
C GLY A 213 21.18 2.98 -29.48
N VAL A 214 20.51 3.71 -28.57
CA VAL A 214 19.66 4.89 -28.88
C VAL A 214 20.28 6.20 -28.37
N TRP A 215 21.60 6.21 -28.15
CA TRP A 215 22.32 7.35 -27.57
C TRP A 215 22.04 8.71 -28.23
N GLY A 216 21.68 9.71 -27.42
CA GLY A 216 21.40 11.07 -27.86
C GLY A 216 19.95 11.50 -27.67
N VAL A 217 19.54 12.56 -28.40
CA VAL A 217 18.22 13.18 -28.22
C VAL A 217 17.11 12.20 -28.60
N CYS A 218 16.23 11.94 -27.66
CA CYS A 218 15.10 11.04 -27.83
C CYS A 218 13.93 11.54 -27.00
N ALA A 219 12.91 12.08 -27.65
CA ALA A 219 11.85 12.80 -26.95
C ALA A 219 10.74 11.91 -26.37
N ASN A 220 10.76 10.60 -26.65
CA ASN A 220 9.78 9.59 -26.19
C ASN A 220 10.32 8.17 -26.50
N CYS A 221 11.43 7.77 -25.92
CA CYS A 221 11.85 6.37 -25.97
C CYS A 221 12.09 5.83 -24.58
N ASP A 222 11.94 4.51 -24.48
CA ASP A 222 11.97 3.76 -23.23
C ASP A 222 13.39 3.79 -22.61
N GLU A 223 14.41 4.17 -23.38
CA GLU A 223 15.81 4.32 -22.97
C GLU A 223 16.14 5.65 -22.22
N ASP A 224 15.26 6.66 -22.24
CA ASP A 224 15.42 7.95 -21.52
C ASP A 224 14.79 7.86 -20.13
N LEU A 225 15.53 7.24 -19.20
CA LEU A 225 15.00 6.79 -17.91
C LEU A 225 14.66 7.93 -16.95
N ASN A 226 15.34 9.08 -17.06
CA ASN A 226 15.04 10.26 -16.26
C ASN A 226 14.14 11.28 -16.98
N GLY A 227 13.71 10.99 -18.21
CA GLY A 227 12.75 11.79 -18.98
C GLY A 227 13.24 13.19 -19.36
N ASN A 228 14.55 13.39 -19.51
CA ASN A 228 15.12 14.70 -19.84
C ASN A 228 15.13 14.99 -21.35
N GLY A 229 14.73 14.01 -22.18
CA GLY A 229 14.70 14.05 -23.63
C GLY A 229 16.02 13.64 -24.31
N VAL A 230 16.99 13.10 -23.56
CA VAL A 230 18.32 12.72 -24.04
C VAL A 230 18.79 11.45 -23.31
N VAL A 231 19.05 10.40 -24.08
CA VAL A 231 19.72 9.19 -23.60
C VAL A 231 21.22 9.47 -23.46
N GLU A 232 21.70 9.50 -22.23
CA GLU A 232 23.09 9.81 -21.87
C GLU A 232 23.61 8.95 -20.71
N VAL A 233 24.74 9.35 -20.13
CA VAL A 233 25.39 8.59 -19.05
C VAL A 233 24.51 8.52 -17.80
N SER A 234 23.69 9.54 -17.57
CA SER A 234 22.74 9.60 -16.47
C SER A 234 21.77 8.41 -16.51
N ASP A 235 21.27 8.07 -17.70
CA ASP A 235 20.35 6.93 -17.92
C ASP A 235 21.05 5.58 -17.75
N ILE A 236 22.34 5.46 -18.12
CA ILE A 236 23.13 4.27 -17.81
C ILE A 236 23.23 4.05 -16.29
N LEU A 237 23.50 5.12 -15.54
CA LEU A 237 23.66 5.02 -14.09
C LEU A 237 22.33 4.63 -13.42
N GLU A 238 21.23 5.12 -13.95
CA GLU A 238 19.88 4.77 -13.53
C GLU A 238 19.56 3.31 -13.86
N LEU A 239 19.83 2.85 -15.09
CA LEU A 239 19.64 1.44 -15.48
C LEU A 239 20.43 0.49 -14.57
N ILE A 240 21.72 0.76 -14.33
CA ILE A 240 22.57 -0.10 -13.49
C ILE A 240 22.08 -0.13 -12.04
N SER A 241 21.38 0.91 -11.56
CA SER A 241 20.83 0.93 -10.20
C SER A 241 19.72 -0.12 -9.99
N PHE A 242 19.10 -0.59 -11.08
CA PHE A 242 18.02 -1.58 -11.06
C PHE A 242 18.49 -2.99 -11.48
N TRP A 243 19.80 -3.23 -11.62
CA TRP A 243 20.34 -4.48 -12.18
C TRP A 243 19.88 -5.75 -11.42
N GLY A 244 19.22 -6.67 -12.13
CA GLY A 244 18.66 -7.89 -11.55
C GLY A 244 17.24 -8.19 -12.04
N THR A 245 16.63 -9.24 -11.50
CA THR A 245 15.22 -9.57 -11.79
C THR A 245 14.31 -8.50 -11.20
N CYS A 246 13.33 -8.06 -11.96
CA CYS A 246 12.33 -7.11 -11.48
C CYS A 246 11.44 -7.81 -10.45
N GLN A 247 11.39 -7.25 -9.22
CA GLN A 247 10.58 -7.74 -8.10
C GLN A 247 9.59 -6.67 -7.66
#